data_AF-A0A9E8NCK1-F1
#
_entry.id   AF-A0A9E8NCK1-F1
#
_cell.length_a   1.000
_cell.length_b   1.000
_cell.length_c   1.000
_cell.angle_alpha   90.00
_cell.angle_beta   90.00
_cell.angle_gamma   90.00
#
_symmetry.space_group_name_H-M   'P 1'
#
loop_
_entity.id
_entity.type
_entity.pdbx_description
1 polymer ?
#
loop_
_entity_poly.entity_id
_entity_poly.type
_entity_poly.pdbx_seq_one_letter_code
_entity_poly.pdbx_strand_id
1 'polypeptide(L)'
;MKNLISPLFLYGLCLCFLNFTFSDDYSEFGITEKNVQERLWSSLQNTTVSSPYFSSSVKTACRAIAPENQATAVKKAGSLVKLYFGSEDFQKRYSDWLAKNYQQTDTKLSEKRQAEIRAYRIKDAQGLTVQNIEPMVDIQIQSGETYAGMESMLSSLPADQRAEFKKTIEDGKRNAAFFKKVKPLLKSDFEAFKKQYAEHLAQEEIAQKERELAKNNKNNAAEYEKWKDPKKVLSARLSEFLEKSKGVDFAAQTKVVADRKKFVNAAYEGKNDVWKLCYRMGAAPTHAARAFAQQWLTELK
;
A
#
# COMPACT_ATOMS: atom_id res chain seq x y z
N MET A 1 -23.95 -43.21 -3.14
CA MET A 1 -23.40 -42.77 -4.44
C MET A 1 -23.43 -41.24 -4.42
N LYS A 2 -22.28 -40.57 -4.23
CA LYS A 2 -21.46 -39.92 -5.30
C LYS A 2 -22.33 -38.92 -6.11
N ASN A 3 -22.09 -37.61 -6.20
CA ASN A 3 -20.87 -36.80 -6.24
C ASN A 3 -21.30 -35.31 -6.06
N LEU A 4 -20.64 -34.51 -5.22
CA LEU A 4 -19.51 -33.60 -5.50
C LEU A 4 -19.85 -32.35 -6.33
N ILE A 5 -19.46 -31.20 -5.74
CA ILE A 5 -19.08 -29.86 -6.25
C ILE A 5 -19.75 -28.83 -5.33
N SER A 6 -19.14 -27.86 -4.66
CA SER A 6 -17.77 -27.46 -4.32
C SER A 6 -17.95 -26.18 -3.49
N PRO A 7 -17.30 -25.96 -2.32
CA PRO A 7 -17.07 -24.60 -1.88
C PRO A 7 -15.57 -24.30 -1.78
N LEU A 8 -15.20 -23.36 -2.64
CA LEU A 8 -13.90 -22.74 -2.81
C LEU A 8 -13.43 -21.95 -1.56
N PHE A 9 -12.11 -22.05 -1.33
CA PHE A 9 -11.19 -21.06 -0.73
C PHE A 9 -11.28 -20.71 0.77
N LEU A 10 -10.48 -21.37 1.64
CA LEU A 10 -10.26 -20.89 3.02
C LEU A 10 -8.88 -21.27 3.64
N TYR A 11 -8.00 -20.25 3.77
CA TYR A 11 -7.06 -19.89 4.86
C TYR A 11 -5.92 -20.80 5.39
N GLY A 12 -4.71 -20.20 5.56
CA GLY A 12 -3.53 -20.77 6.21
C GLY A 12 -2.91 -19.92 7.34
N LEU A 13 -2.92 -20.50 8.56
CA LEU A 13 -1.99 -20.42 9.71
C LEU A 13 -2.76 -21.15 10.82
N CYS A 14 -2.33 -22.29 11.34
CA CYS A 14 -1.31 -22.41 12.36
C CYS A 14 -0.95 -23.89 12.50
N LEU A 15 0.35 -24.14 12.70
CA LEU A 15 0.95 -25.25 13.45
C LEU A 15 0.65 -26.69 12.99
N CYS A 16 1.73 -27.37 12.60
CA CYS A 16 1.77 -28.74 12.11
C CYS A 16 2.14 -29.73 13.24
N PHE A 17 1.40 -30.84 13.41
CA PHE A 17 1.61 -31.94 14.39
C PHE A 17 1.89 -33.24 13.63
N LEU A 18 2.95 -34.03 13.84
CA LEU A 18 3.29 -35.05 14.84
C LEU A 18 3.29 -36.46 14.21
N ASN A 19 4.48 -37.05 14.18
CA ASN A 19 4.85 -38.47 14.08
C ASN A 19 4.10 -39.36 13.07
N PHE A 20 4.62 -39.45 11.84
CA PHE A 20 5.13 -40.65 11.14
C PHE A 20 5.68 -40.19 9.77
N THR A 21 6.46 -41.04 9.09
CA THR A 21 7.21 -40.81 7.82
C THR A 21 6.73 -39.64 6.97
N PHE A 22 7.55 -38.58 6.92
CA PHE A 22 7.31 -37.34 6.17
C PHE A 22 7.14 -37.62 4.67
N SER A 23 5.90 -37.65 4.18
CA SER A 23 5.62 -37.08 2.87
C SER A 23 5.56 -35.57 3.04
N ASP A 24 6.05 -34.83 2.05
CA ASP A 24 6.22 -33.36 2.08
C ASP A 24 4.91 -32.54 2.18
N ASP A 25 3.77 -33.15 2.52
CA ASP A 25 2.44 -32.56 2.35
C ASP A 25 1.60 -32.58 3.64
N TYR A 26 1.35 -31.41 4.25
CA TYR A 26 0.54 -31.18 5.46
C TYR A 26 -0.99 -31.37 5.24
N SER A 27 -1.36 -32.15 4.22
CA SER A 27 -2.70 -32.32 3.69
C SER A 27 -3.71 -32.87 4.72
N GLU A 28 -3.24 -33.64 5.70
CA GLU A 28 -4.05 -34.21 6.78
C GLU A 28 -4.68 -33.16 7.71
N PHE A 29 -4.09 -31.95 7.79
CA PHE A 29 -4.67 -30.80 8.51
C PHE A 29 -5.32 -29.79 7.55
N GLY A 30 -5.44 -30.13 6.26
CA GLY A 30 -5.93 -29.23 5.21
C GLY A 30 -4.96 -28.09 4.90
N ILE A 31 -3.69 -28.19 5.28
CA ILE A 31 -2.67 -27.17 5.02
C ILE A 31 -1.77 -27.68 3.91
N THR A 32 -1.54 -26.87 2.89
CA THR A 32 -0.59 -27.21 1.81
C THR A 32 0.62 -26.29 1.90
N GLU A 33 1.71 -26.68 1.26
CA GLU A 33 2.88 -25.80 1.09
C GLU A 33 2.45 -24.43 0.54
N LYS A 34 1.61 -24.43 -0.49
CA LYS A 34 1.02 -23.22 -1.10
C LYS A 34 0.35 -22.30 -0.07
N ASN A 35 -0.35 -22.85 0.92
CA ASN A 35 -1.00 -22.03 1.96
C ASN A 35 0.03 -21.28 2.81
N VAL A 36 1.15 -21.92 3.16
CA VAL A 36 2.25 -21.30 3.92
C VAL A 36 2.91 -20.22 3.08
N GLN A 37 3.17 -20.50 1.80
CA GLN A 37 3.76 -19.57 0.84
C GLN A 37 2.90 -18.30 0.68
N GLU A 38 1.60 -18.46 0.40
CA GLU A 38 0.66 -17.35 0.25
C GLU A 38 0.53 -16.51 1.52
N ARG A 39 0.66 -17.15 2.69
CA ARG A 39 0.57 -16.45 3.95
C ARG A 39 1.80 -15.63 4.26
N LEU A 40 3.00 -16.17 4.03
CA LEU A 40 4.24 -15.39 4.11
C LEU A 40 4.14 -14.20 3.17
N TRP A 41 3.77 -14.46 1.91
CA TRP A 41 3.62 -13.46 0.88
C TRP A 41 2.70 -12.31 1.32
N SER A 42 1.48 -12.64 1.73
CA SER A 42 0.49 -11.65 2.18
C SER A 42 0.98 -10.88 3.43
N SER A 43 1.68 -11.56 4.33
CA SER A 43 2.16 -10.94 5.59
C SER A 43 3.31 -9.95 5.35
N LEU A 44 4.17 -10.21 4.36
CA LEU A 44 5.24 -9.29 4.00
C LEU A 44 4.69 -8.03 3.32
N GLN A 45 3.64 -8.14 2.51
CA GLN A 45 3.00 -7.00 1.84
C GLN A 45 2.23 -6.07 2.79
N ASN A 46 1.74 -6.60 3.92
CA ASN A 46 1.11 -5.76 4.93
C ASN A 46 2.13 -4.83 5.57
N THR A 47 1.73 -3.61 5.92
CA THR A 47 2.60 -2.62 6.59
C THR A 47 2.81 -2.91 8.09
N THR A 48 1.97 -3.77 8.67
CA THR A 48 1.98 -4.11 10.10
C THR A 48 1.68 -5.59 10.34
N VAL A 49 2.26 -6.16 11.39
CA VAL A 49 1.91 -7.50 11.89
C VAL A 49 0.57 -7.47 12.60
N SER A 50 -0.40 -8.25 12.12
CA SER A 50 -1.72 -8.42 12.73
C SER A 50 -2.03 -9.89 12.97
N SER A 51 -2.98 -10.15 13.87
CA SER A 51 -3.52 -11.47 14.10
C SER A 51 -4.27 -11.94 12.85
N PRO A 52 -3.84 -13.04 12.19
CA PRO A 52 -4.68 -13.74 11.21
C PRO A 52 -6.09 -14.04 11.74
N TYR A 53 -7.04 -14.05 10.83
CA TYR A 53 -8.27 -14.80 11.01
C TYR A 53 -7.99 -16.30 10.87
N PHE A 54 -8.58 -17.11 11.75
CA PHE A 54 -8.55 -18.57 11.65
C PHE A 54 -9.96 -19.13 11.59
N SER A 55 -10.16 -20.09 10.70
CA SER A 55 -11.37 -20.91 10.67
C SER A 55 -11.49 -21.77 11.93
N SER A 56 -12.70 -22.24 12.20
CA SER A 56 -12.96 -23.13 13.34
C SER A 56 -12.21 -24.46 13.21
N SER A 57 -12.07 -25.01 12.00
CA SER A 57 -11.33 -26.27 11.76
C SER A 57 -9.85 -26.13 12.16
N VAL A 58 -9.20 -25.05 11.74
CA VAL A 58 -7.81 -24.78 12.08
C VAL A 58 -7.62 -24.58 13.58
N LYS A 59 -8.53 -23.83 14.23
CA LYS A 59 -8.51 -23.66 15.69
C LYS A 59 -8.65 -25.01 16.42
N THR A 60 -9.47 -25.92 15.92
CA THR A 60 -9.63 -27.27 16.49
C THR A 60 -8.37 -28.10 16.32
N ALA A 61 -7.79 -28.14 15.12
CA ALA A 61 -6.52 -28.85 14.87
C ALA A 61 -5.40 -28.33 15.78
N CYS A 62 -5.27 -27.01 15.92
CA CYS A 62 -4.30 -26.37 16.81
C CYS A 62 -4.56 -26.61 18.30
N ARG A 63 -5.74 -27.09 18.70
CA ARG A 63 -6.01 -27.46 20.11
C ARG A 63 -5.80 -28.94 20.37
N ALA A 64 -5.81 -29.77 19.33
CA ALA A 64 -5.59 -31.22 19.41
C ALA A 64 -4.12 -31.59 19.65
N ILE A 65 -3.20 -30.63 19.55
CA ILE A 65 -1.78 -30.78 19.87
C ILE A 65 -1.58 -31.13 21.32
N ALA A 66 -0.84 -32.19 21.58
CA ALA A 66 -0.34 -32.45 22.91
C ALA A 66 0.60 -31.29 23.36
N PRO A 67 0.43 -30.71 24.57
CA PRO A 67 1.20 -29.53 25.02
C PRO A 67 2.71 -29.60 24.80
N GLU A 68 3.32 -30.77 25.02
CA GLU A 68 4.74 -31.06 24.84
C GLU A 68 5.23 -30.90 23.39
N ASN A 69 4.32 -30.99 22.42
CA ASN A 69 4.62 -30.94 21.00
C ASN A 69 4.37 -29.57 20.36
N GLN A 70 3.71 -28.65 21.08
CA GLN A 70 3.35 -27.32 20.57
C GLN A 70 4.58 -26.49 20.18
N ALA A 71 5.62 -26.50 21.00
CA ALA A 71 6.86 -25.75 20.71
C ALA A 71 7.58 -26.30 19.46
N THR A 72 7.63 -27.62 19.30
CA THR A 72 8.23 -28.28 18.13
C THR A 72 7.48 -27.94 16.85
N ALA A 73 6.15 -27.94 16.91
CA ALA A 73 5.30 -27.55 15.78
C ALA A 73 5.57 -26.12 15.30
N VAL A 74 5.71 -25.17 16.23
CA VAL A 74 6.06 -23.77 15.92
C VAL A 74 7.40 -23.69 15.20
N LYS A 75 8.42 -24.38 15.70
CA LYS A 75 9.76 -24.38 15.10
C LYS A 75 9.75 -24.93 13.69
N LYS A 76 9.06 -26.05 13.45
CA LYS A 76 8.91 -26.65 12.11
C LYS A 76 8.22 -25.68 11.14
N ALA A 77 7.13 -25.04 11.56
CA ALA A 77 6.45 -24.05 10.74
C ALA A 77 7.37 -22.87 10.39
N GLY A 78 8.14 -22.37 11.36
CA GLY A 78 9.18 -21.37 11.12
C GLY A 78 10.19 -21.81 10.07
N SER A 79 10.68 -23.05 10.16
CA SER A 79 11.64 -23.60 9.19
C SER A 79 11.10 -23.66 7.77
N LEU A 80 9.83 -24.06 7.56
CA LEU A 80 9.20 -24.06 6.24
C LEU A 80 9.12 -22.65 5.64
N VAL A 81 8.70 -21.69 6.46
CA VAL A 81 8.60 -20.28 6.05
C VAL A 81 9.98 -19.75 5.65
N LYS A 82 11.01 -20.09 6.42
CA LYS A 82 12.40 -19.73 6.13
C LYS A 82 12.91 -20.40 4.84
N LEU A 83 12.59 -21.68 4.63
CA LEU A 83 12.95 -22.42 3.41
C LEU A 83 12.32 -21.75 2.17
N TYR A 84 11.01 -21.45 2.21
CA TYR A 84 10.35 -20.77 1.12
C TYR A 84 10.89 -19.36 0.89
N PHE A 85 11.14 -18.57 1.95
CA PHE A 85 11.74 -17.25 1.81
C PHE A 85 13.12 -17.29 1.09
N GLY A 86 13.88 -18.36 1.31
CA GLY A 86 15.16 -18.60 0.65
C GLY A 86 15.06 -19.20 -0.75
N SER A 87 13.86 -19.54 -1.25
CA SER A 87 13.70 -20.21 -2.54
C SER A 87 13.74 -19.25 -3.72
N GLU A 88 14.14 -19.74 -4.90
CA GLU A 88 14.09 -18.99 -6.15
C GLU A 88 12.66 -18.53 -6.49
N ASP A 89 11.66 -19.36 -6.20
CA ASP A 89 10.25 -19.04 -6.41
C ASP A 89 9.83 -17.79 -5.63
N PHE A 90 10.23 -17.68 -4.36
CA PHE A 90 9.94 -16.48 -3.58
C PHE A 90 10.67 -15.27 -4.14
N GLN A 91 11.96 -15.38 -4.46
CA GLN A 91 12.75 -14.27 -5.00
C GLN A 91 12.16 -13.75 -6.30
N LYS A 92 11.78 -14.65 -7.21
CA LYS A 92 11.12 -14.31 -8.47
C LYS A 92 9.77 -13.65 -8.24
N ARG A 93 8.93 -14.21 -7.37
CA ARG A 93 7.62 -13.64 -7.05
C ARG A 93 7.77 -12.23 -6.47
N TYR A 94 8.77 -12.01 -5.61
CA TYR A 94 9.04 -10.73 -4.99
C TYR A 94 9.54 -9.68 -5.99
N SER A 95 10.48 -10.04 -6.87
CA SER A 95 10.98 -9.14 -7.91
C SER A 95 9.90 -8.77 -8.93
N ASP A 96 9.09 -9.73 -9.37
CA ASP A 96 7.97 -9.50 -10.29
C ASP A 96 6.94 -8.53 -9.66
N TRP A 97 6.65 -8.68 -8.37
CA TRP A 97 5.78 -7.76 -7.65
C TRP A 97 6.37 -6.36 -7.53
N LEU A 98 7.66 -6.22 -7.19
CA LEU A 98 8.32 -4.91 -7.15
C LEU A 98 8.26 -4.21 -8.50
N ALA A 99 8.62 -4.92 -9.57
CA ALA A 99 8.61 -4.40 -10.94
C ALA A 99 7.20 -4.00 -11.40
N LYS A 100 6.16 -4.69 -10.94
CA LYS A 100 4.77 -4.36 -11.26
C LYS A 100 4.23 -3.16 -10.49
N ASN A 101 4.57 -3.02 -9.20
CA ASN A 101 3.93 -2.04 -8.32
C ASN A 101 4.67 -0.71 -8.23
N TYR A 102 5.97 -0.69 -8.53
CA TYR A 102 6.81 0.50 -8.38
C TYR A 102 7.51 0.87 -9.70
N GLN A 103 6.74 0.85 -10.79
CA GLN A 103 7.24 1.23 -12.10
C GLN A 103 7.71 2.68 -12.12
N GLN A 104 8.88 2.88 -12.71
CA GLN A 104 9.38 4.18 -13.11
C GLN A 104 9.09 4.35 -14.60
N THR A 105 8.20 5.27 -14.94
CA THR A 105 7.89 5.59 -16.34
C THR A 105 8.64 6.84 -16.80
N ASP A 106 8.63 7.17 -18.09
CA ASP A 106 9.07 8.50 -18.50
C ASP A 106 8.19 9.57 -17.82
N THR A 107 8.81 10.65 -17.38
CA THR A 107 8.12 11.83 -16.86
C THR A 107 7.49 12.67 -17.96
N LYS A 108 7.96 12.52 -19.19
CA LYS A 108 7.44 13.21 -20.37
C LYS A 108 6.40 12.38 -21.09
N LEU A 109 5.37 13.05 -21.59
CA LEU A 109 4.40 12.39 -22.46
C LEU A 109 5.02 12.13 -23.83
N SER A 110 4.67 10.98 -24.43
CA SER A 110 5.08 10.67 -25.80
C SER A 110 4.54 11.71 -26.78
N GLU A 111 5.29 11.98 -27.85
CA GLU A 111 4.90 12.95 -28.88
C GLU A 111 3.52 12.64 -29.46
N LYS A 112 3.22 11.36 -29.68
CA LYS A 112 1.88 10.90 -30.10
C LYS A 112 0.80 11.35 -29.12
N ARG A 113 1.01 11.17 -27.81
CA ARG A 113 0.02 11.56 -26.80
C ARG A 113 -0.12 13.08 -26.70
N GLN A 114 0.98 13.82 -26.83
CA GLN A 114 0.93 15.28 -26.89
C GLN A 114 0.15 15.77 -28.12
N ALA A 115 0.36 15.15 -29.29
CA ALA A 115 -0.36 15.48 -30.52
C ALA A 115 -1.87 15.17 -30.38
N GLU A 116 -2.23 14.05 -29.76
CA GLU A 116 -3.63 13.71 -29.45
C GLU A 116 -4.30 14.76 -28.55
N ILE A 117 -3.61 15.21 -27.49
CA ILE A 117 -4.12 16.26 -26.59
C ILE A 117 -4.33 17.57 -27.36
N ARG A 118 -3.33 18.00 -28.16
CA ARG A 118 -3.46 19.22 -28.98
C ARG A 118 -4.62 19.11 -29.97
N ALA A 119 -4.74 18.00 -30.68
CA ALA A 119 -5.83 17.78 -31.63
C ALA A 119 -7.21 17.81 -30.96
N TYR A 120 -7.33 17.19 -29.77
CA TYR A 120 -8.55 17.23 -28.97
C TYR A 120 -8.91 18.67 -28.56
N ARG A 121 -7.94 19.45 -28.05
CA ARG A 121 -8.18 20.85 -27.64
C ARG A 121 -8.52 21.77 -28.81
N ILE A 122 -7.91 21.56 -29.97
CA ILE A 122 -8.27 22.28 -31.19
C ILE A 122 -9.72 21.98 -31.57
N LYS A 123 -10.13 20.71 -31.55
CA LYS A 123 -11.50 20.30 -31.85
C LYS A 123 -12.50 20.89 -30.85
N ASP A 124 -12.20 20.84 -29.56
CA ASP A 124 -13.03 21.40 -28.49
C ASP A 124 -13.23 22.92 -28.67
N ALA A 125 -12.17 23.63 -29.05
CA ALA A 125 -12.23 25.07 -29.30
C ALA A 125 -13.11 25.46 -30.51
N GLN A 126 -13.39 24.56 -31.45
CA GLN A 126 -14.22 24.87 -32.63
C GLN A 126 -15.65 25.26 -32.28
N GLY A 127 -16.20 24.73 -31.19
CA GLY A 127 -17.56 25.03 -30.72
C GLY A 127 -17.68 26.32 -29.91
N LEU A 128 -16.58 27.04 -29.69
CA LEU A 128 -16.59 28.26 -28.89
C LEU A 128 -17.23 29.43 -29.64
N THR A 129 -17.91 30.28 -28.88
CA THR A 129 -18.39 31.60 -29.31
C THR A 129 -17.81 32.66 -28.39
N VAL A 130 -17.72 33.90 -28.87
CA VAL A 130 -17.20 35.03 -28.08
C VAL A 130 -18.00 35.20 -26.78
N GLN A 131 -19.33 35.13 -26.86
CA GLN A 131 -20.23 35.30 -25.72
C GLN A 131 -19.99 34.26 -24.62
N ASN A 132 -19.63 33.03 -25.00
CA ASN A 132 -19.41 31.95 -24.03
C ASN A 132 -18.02 32.01 -23.38
N ILE A 133 -17.02 32.53 -24.10
CA ILE A 133 -15.61 32.48 -23.65
C ILE A 133 -15.11 33.79 -23.03
N GLU A 134 -15.65 34.95 -23.42
CA GLU A 134 -15.24 36.25 -22.87
C GLU A 134 -15.35 36.31 -21.32
N PRO A 135 -16.45 35.84 -20.69
CA PRO A 135 -16.52 35.77 -19.24
C PRO A 135 -15.45 34.85 -18.63
N MET A 136 -15.12 33.73 -19.29
CA MET A 136 -14.10 32.81 -18.81
C MET A 136 -12.70 33.43 -18.88
N VAL A 137 -12.39 34.15 -19.96
CA VAL A 137 -11.11 34.88 -20.10
C VAL A 137 -10.97 35.92 -18.98
N ASP A 138 -12.04 36.67 -18.69
CA ASP A 138 -12.03 37.68 -17.64
C ASP A 138 -11.83 37.08 -16.25
N ILE A 139 -12.52 35.97 -15.96
CA ILE A 139 -12.33 35.21 -14.72
C ILE A 139 -10.89 34.71 -14.60
N GLN A 140 -10.28 34.20 -15.67
CA GLN A 140 -8.90 33.71 -15.63
C GLN A 140 -7.89 34.84 -15.37
N ILE A 141 -8.11 36.01 -15.97
CA ILE A 141 -7.30 37.21 -15.72
C ILE A 141 -7.41 37.61 -14.25
N GLN A 142 -8.64 37.77 -13.74
CA GLN A 142 -8.90 38.18 -12.36
C GLN A 142 -8.35 37.17 -11.35
N SER A 143 -8.48 35.87 -11.64
CA SER A 143 -7.94 34.79 -10.82
C SER A 143 -6.41 34.89 -10.70
N GLY A 144 -5.69 35.05 -11.82
CA GLY A 144 -4.23 35.20 -11.77
C GLY A 144 -3.77 36.49 -11.08
N GLU A 145 -4.52 37.58 -11.18
CA GLU A 145 -4.26 38.81 -10.40
C GLU A 145 -4.49 38.61 -8.90
N THR A 146 -5.52 37.84 -8.54
CA THR A 146 -5.80 37.46 -7.16
C THR A 146 -4.64 36.63 -6.59
N TYR A 147 -4.12 35.66 -7.35
CA TYR A 147 -2.92 34.89 -6.97
C TYR A 147 -1.69 35.77 -6.80
N ALA A 148 -1.49 36.78 -7.66
CA ALA A 148 -0.39 37.74 -7.49
C ALA A 148 -0.52 38.53 -6.18
N GLY A 149 -1.73 38.92 -5.78
CA GLY A 149 -2.00 39.58 -4.49
C GLY A 149 -1.72 38.69 -3.26
N MET A 150 -1.78 37.36 -3.42
CA MET A 150 -1.50 36.39 -2.36
C MET A 150 -0.01 36.18 -2.10
N GLU A 151 0.90 36.78 -2.88
CA GLU A 151 2.35 36.63 -2.69
C GLU A 151 2.82 37.05 -1.29
N SER A 152 2.18 38.07 -0.70
CA SER A 152 2.42 38.51 0.67
C SER A 152 2.18 37.41 1.73
N MET A 153 1.26 36.48 1.45
CA MET A 153 0.89 35.38 2.36
C MET A 153 1.95 34.28 2.42
N LEU A 154 2.90 34.22 1.46
CA LEU A 154 3.98 33.22 1.49
C LEU A 154 4.78 33.27 2.79
N SER A 155 4.97 34.46 3.36
CA SER A 155 5.69 34.65 4.63
C SER A 155 4.98 34.02 5.83
N SER A 156 3.66 33.85 5.75
CA SER A 156 2.81 33.29 6.81
C SER A 156 2.68 31.76 6.76
N LEU A 157 3.15 31.12 5.69
CA LEU A 157 3.02 29.67 5.49
C LEU A 157 4.21 28.87 6.05
N PRO A 158 3.98 27.63 6.52
CA PRO A 158 5.03 26.66 6.84
C PRO A 158 6.00 26.42 5.69
N ALA A 159 7.27 26.13 6.00
CA ALA A 159 8.36 26.04 5.02
C ALA A 159 8.12 25.00 3.90
N ASP A 160 7.49 23.89 4.28
CA ASP A 160 7.08 22.79 3.41
C ASP A 160 5.95 23.18 2.44
N GLN A 161 5.07 24.11 2.84
CA GLN A 161 3.95 24.57 2.01
C GLN A 161 4.31 25.77 1.11
N ARG A 162 5.31 26.56 1.50
CA ARG A 162 5.73 27.76 0.75
C ARG A 162 6.14 27.47 -0.69
N ALA A 163 6.84 26.36 -0.93
CA ALA A 163 7.32 26.02 -2.28
C ALA A 163 6.18 25.68 -3.24
N GLU A 164 5.19 24.91 -2.78
CA GLU A 164 4.02 24.55 -3.58
C GLU A 164 3.12 25.77 -3.82
N PHE A 165 2.84 26.56 -2.78
CA PHE A 165 2.03 27.77 -2.91
C PHE A 165 2.68 28.81 -3.82
N LYS A 166 4.01 28.99 -3.73
CA LYS A 166 4.76 29.86 -4.66
C LYS A 166 4.60 29.42 -6.11
N LYS A 167 4.64 28.11 -6.36
CA LYS A 167 4.44 27.57 -7.71
C LYS A 167 3.03 27.85 -8.24
N THR A 168 2.01 27.71 -7.41
CA THR A 168 0.62 28.07 -7.77
C THR A 168 0.48 29.54 -8.13
N ILE A 169 1.14 30.44 -7.39
CA ILE A 169 1.13 31.88 -7.68
C ILE A 169 1.77 32.17 -9.04
N GLU A 170 2.93 31.57 -9.33
CA GLU A 170 3.61 31.76 -10.60
C GLU A 170 2.83 31.18 -11.78
N ASP A 171 2.19 30.01 -11.62
CA ASP A 171 1.29 29.44 -12.62
C ASP A 171 0.07 30.35 -12.86
N GLY A 172 -0.51 30.92 -11.81
CA GLY A 172 -1.62 31.90 -11.91
C GLY A 172 -1.21 33.17 -12.66
N LYS A 173 -0.04 33.74 -12.33
CA LYS A 173 0.52 34.91 -13.04
C LYS A 173 0.75 34.63 -14.52
N ARG A 174 1.34 33.46 -14.84
CA ARG A 174 1.60 33.02 -16.22
C ARG A 174 0.30 32.88 -17.02
N ASN A 175 -0.73 32.28 -16.41
CA ASN A 175 -2.04 32.13 -17.06
C ASN A 175 -2.72 33.49 -17.28
N ALA A 176 -2.75 34.37 -16.29
CA ALA A 176 -3.31 35.72 -16.48
C ALA A 176 -2.56 36.52 -17.56
N ALA A 177 -1.23 36.44 -17.60
CA ALA A 177 -0.45 37.09 -18.65
C ALA A 177 -0.80 36.58 -20.06
N PHE A 178 -0.98 35.27 -20.20
CA PHE A 178 -1.46 34.67 -21.46
C PHE A 178 -2.84 35.22 -21.84
N PHE A 179 -3.81 35.17 -20.94
CA PHE A 179 -5.19 35.61 -21.22
C PHE A 179 -5.27 37.12 -21.51
N LYS A 180 -4.51 37.96 -20.81
CA LYS A 180 -4.38 39.39 -21.13
C LYS A 180 -3.87 39.61 -22.55
N LYS A 181 -2.88 38.81 -22.99
CA LYS A 181 -2.31 38.89 -24.34
C LYS A 181 -3.30 38.49 -25.42
N VAL A 182 -4.10 37.44 -25.19
CA VAL A 182 -5.03 36.92 -26.22
C VAL A 182 -6.42 37.55 -26.19
N LYS A 183 -6.82 38.20 -25.09
CA LYS A 183 -8.13 38.88 -24.96
C LYS A 183 -8.47 39.82 -26.13
N PRO A 184 -7.55 40.66 -26.66
CA PRO A 184 -7.86 41.50 -27.82
C PRO A 184 -8.31 40.72 -29.06
N LEU A 185 -7.82 39.49 -29.23
CA LEU A 185 -8.16 38.62 -30.37
C LEU A 185 -9.63 38.19 -30.35
N LEU A 186 -10.31 38.22 -29.20
CA LEU A 186 -11.75 37.95 -29.12
C LEU A 186 -12.57 38.84 -30.06
N LYS A 187 -12.13 40.08 -30.27
CA LYS A 187 -12.80 41.07 -31.12
C LYS A 187 -12.16 41.19 -32.50
N SER A 188 -10.85 41.03 -32.60
CA SER A 188 -10.11 41.28 -33.85
C SER A 188 -9.93 40.04 -34.73
N ASP A 189 -9.70 38.87 -34.15
CA ASP A 189 -9.45 37.62 -34.88
C ASP A 189 -9.77 36.40 -33.99
N PHE A 190 -11.04 36.00 -34.02
CA PHE A 190 -11.53 34.93 -33.16
C PHE A 190 -10.98 33.56 -33.54
N GLU A 191 -10.59 33.34 -34.80
CA GLU A 191 -9.92 32.09 -35.21
C GLU A 191 -8.51 32.00 -34.63
N ALA A 192 -7.75 33.11 -34.67
CA ALA A 192 -6.45 33.17 -34.01
C ALA A 192 -6.58 33.03 -32.48
N PHE A 193 -7.63 33.60 -31.88
CA PHE A 193 -7.94 33.38 -30.47
C PHE A 193 -8.15 31.89 -30.18
N LYS A 194 -9.04 31.20 -30.92
CA LYS A 194 -9.34 29.77 -30.72
C LYS A 194 -8.09 28.91 -30.81
N LYS A 195 -7.22 29.17 -31.79
CA LYS A 195 -5.95 28.44 -31.96
C LYS A 195 -5.01 28.64 -30.77
N GLN A 196 -4.80 29.88 -30.34
CA GLN A 196 -3.91 30.17 -29.21
C GLN A 196 -4.48 29.64 -27.88
N TYR A 197 -5.79 29.78 -27.68
CA TYR A 197 -6.50 29.26 -26.53
C TYR A 197 -6.39 27.72 -26.45
N ALA A 198 -6.67 27.02 -27.55
CA ALA A 198 -6.55 25.56 -27.63
C ALA A 198 -5.12 25.09 -27.34
N GLU A 199 -4.11 25.77 -27.90
CA GLU A 199 -2.71 25.43 -27.67
C GLU A 199 -2.30 25.66 -26.21
N HIS A 200 -2.75 26.76 -25.58
CA HIS A 200 -2.51 27.01 -24.17
C HIS A 200 -3.14 25.95 -23.27
N LEU A 201 -4.41 25.60 -23.51
CA LEU A 201 -5.07 24.51 -22.77
C LEU A 201 -4.34 23.17 -22.95
N ALA A 202 -3.88 22.87 -24.17
CA ALA A 202 -3.12 21.66 -24.43
C ALA A 202 -1.78 21.65 -23.67
N GLN A 203 -1.07 22.77 -23.65
CA GLN A 203 0.18 22.91 -22.90
C GLN A 203 -0.01 22.76 -21.39
N GLU A 204 -1.05 23.37 -20.82
CA GLU A 204 -1.35 23.22 -19.40
C GLU A 204 -1.73 21.78 -19.05
N GLU A 205 -2.52 21.11 -19.89
CA GLU A 205 -2.88 19.70 -19.69
C GLU A 205 -1.66 18.77 -19.80
N ILE A 206 -0.78 19.00 -20.79
CA ILE A 206 0.47 18.24 -20.93
C ILE A 206 1.34 18.46 -19.69
N ALA A 207 1.58 19.71 -19.31
CA ALA A 207 2.39 20.05 -18.15
C ALA A 207 1.81 19.45 -16.86
N GLN A 208 0.49 19.46 -16.68
CA GLN A 208 -0.15 18.83 -15.55
C GLN A 208 0.09 17.31 -15.51
N LYS A 209 -0.14 16.62 -16.63
CA LYS A 209 0.09 15.17 -16.72
C LYS A 209 1.55 14.80 -16.48
N GLU A 210 2.49 15.57 -17.02
CA GLU A 210 3.92 15.35 -16.79
C GLU A 210 4.32 15.60 -15.32
N ARG A 211 3.72 16.60 -14.66
CA ARG A 211 3.89 16.81 -13.21
C ARG A 211 3.34 15.64 -12.40
N GLU A 212 2.19 15.10 -12.78
CA GLU A 212 1.59 13.91 -12.14
C GLU A 212 2.48 12.69 -12.33
N LEU A 213 3.00 12.45 -13.55
CA LEU A 213 3.96 11.38 -13.81
C LEU A 213 5.24 11.53 -12.99
N ALA A 214 5.81 12.74 -12.92
CA ALA A 214 6.98 13.01 -12.10
C ALA A 214 6.72 12.78 -10.60
N LYS A 215 5.54 13.18 -10.10
CA LYS A 215 5.12 12.93 -8.71
C LYS A 215 4.94 11.43 -8.44
N ASN A 216 4.30 10.72 -9.37
CA ASN A 216 4.10 9.28 -9.26
C ASN A 216 5.43 8.53 -9.27
N ASN A 217 6.36 8.87 -10.16
CA ASN A 217 7.72 8.32 -10.16
C ASN A 217 8.44 8.56 -8.85
N LYS A 218 8.40 9.79 -8.33
CA LYS A 218 9.01 10.14 -7.04
C LYS A 218 8.44 9.30 -5.89
N ASN A 219 7.11 9.18 -5.83
CA ASN A 219 6.43 8.36 -4.82
C ASN A 219 6.78 6.88 -4.98
N ASN A 220 6.75 6.36 -6.21
CA ASN A 220 7.12 4.99 -6.53
C ASN A 220 8.58 4.71 -6.19
N ALA A 221 9.50 5.66 -6.38
CA ALA A 221 10.91 5.52 -6.03
C ALA A 221 11.08 5.45 -4.51
N ALA A 222 10.41 6.33 -3.77
CA ALA A 222 10.44 6.32 -2.31
C ALA A 222 9.84 5.03 -1.73
N GLU A 223 8.75 4.52 -2.31
CA GLU A 223 8.20 3.22 -1.93
C GLU A 223 9.14 2.08 -2.33
N TYR A 224 9.64 2.06 -3.58
CA TYR A 224 10.60 1.05 -4.05
C TYR A 224 11.79 0.92 -3.09
N GLU A 225 12.36 2.03 -2.61
CA GLU A 225 13.46 2.00 -1.65
C GLU A 225 13.11 1.29 -0.32
N LYS A 226 11.85 1.38 0.14
CA LYS A 226 11.38 0.67 1.34
C LYS A 226 11.23 -0.83 1.09
N TRP A 227 10.83 -1.22 -0.11
CA TRP A 227 10.43 -2.58 -0.45
C TRP A 227 11.51 -3.37 -1.21
N LYS A 228 12.53 -2.72 -1.78
CA LYS A 228 13.51 -3.39 -2.67
C LYS A 228 14.30 -4.52 -2.00
N ASP A 229 14.45 -4.47 -0.68
CA ASP A 229 15.19 -5.45 0.10
C ASP A 229 14.21 -6.30 0.93
N PRO A 230 13.85 -7.52 0.46
CA PRO A 230 12.92 -8.38 1.18
C PRO A 230 13.42 -8.79 2.56
N LYS A 231 14.75 -8.82 2.80
CA LYS A 231 15.32 -9.13 4.12
C LYS A 231 15.05 -8.01 5.11
N LYS A 232 15.18 -6.75 4.69
CA LYS A 232 14.82 -5.59 5.53
C LYS A 232 13.34 -5.59 5.88
N VAL A 233 12.46 -5.89 4.92
CA VAL A 233 11.02 -6.00 5.16
C VAL A 233 10.71 -7.12 6.16
N LEU A 234 11.29 -8.31 5.98
CA LEU A 234 11.13 -9.42 6.90
C LEU A 234 11.65 -9.07 8.30
N SER A 235 12.83 -8.46 8.42
CA SER A 235 13.38 -8.02 9.69
C SER A 235 12.48 -7.03 10.42
N ALA A 236 11.86 -6.08 9.69
CA ALA A 236 10.89 -5.17 10.27
C ALA A 236 9.67 -5.92 10.84
N ARG A 237 9.14 -6.92 10.12
CA ARG A 237 7.99 -7.73 10.59
C ARG A 237 8.33 -8.60 11.79
N LEU A 238 9.49 -9.27 11.79
CA LEU A 238 9.93 -10.07 12.93
C LEU A 238 10.13 -9.20 14.18
N SER A 239 10.72 -8.00 14.01
CA SER A 239 10.91 -7.05 15.11
C SER A 239 9.58 -6.55 15.67
N GLU A 240 8.63 -6.20 14.79
CA GLU A 240 7.29 -5.79 15.20
C GLU A 240 6.53 -6.90 15.93
N PHE A 241 6.64 -8.16 15.48
CA PHE A 241 6.08 -9.30 16.19
C PHE A 241 6.66 -9.44 17.61
N LEU A 242 7.98 -9.32 17.76
CA LEU A 242 8.63 -9.39 19.07
C LEU A 242 8.18 -8.28 20.01
N GLU A 243 7.95 -7.07 19.50
CA GLU A 243 7.45 -5.95 20.30
C GLU A 243 5.97 -6.16 20.67
N LYS A 244 5.12 -6.50 19.70
CA LYS A 244 3.68 -6.68 19.95
C LYS A 244 3.36 -7.86 20.87
N SER A 245 4.19 -8.91 20.86
CA SER A 245 4.04 -10.09 21.73
C SER A 245 4.82 -9.98 23.04
N LYS A 246 5.43 -8.83 23.35
CA LYS A 246 6.18 -8.60 24.58
C LYS A 246 5.25 -8.57 25.79
N GLY A 247 5.69 -9.18 26.89
CA GLY A 247 4.99 -9.12 28.18
C GLY A 247 3.58 -9.73 28.14
N VAL A 248 3.40 -10.82 27.40
CA VAL A 248 2.15 -11.60 27.46
C VAL A 248 2.06 -12.27 28.83
N ASP A 249 0.99 -11.96 29.56
CA ASP A 249 0.69 -12.57 30.84
C ASP A 249 -0.19 -13.80 30.61
N PHE A 250 0.43 -14.97 30.62
CA PHE A 250 -0.27 -16.25 30.44
C PHE A 250 -1.09 -16.69 31.67
N ALA A 251 -0.90 -16.03 32.82
CA ALA A 251 -1.72 -16.25 34.02
C ALA A 251 -2.96 -15.34 34.04
N ALA A 252 -3.14 -14.47 33.03
CA ALA A 252 -4.28 -13.59 32.95
C ALA A 252 -5.60 -14.37 33.01
N GLN A 253 -6.48 -13.94 33.92
CA GLN A 253 -7.78 -14.58 34.11
C GLN A 253 -8.79 -14.13 33.04
N THR A 254 -9.65 -15.04 32.61
CA THR A 254 -10.76 -14.76 31.69
C THR A 254 -12.09 -15.20 32.30
N LYS A 255 -13.17 -14.51 31.93
CA LYS A 255 -14.56 -14.83 32.29
C LYS A 255 -15.43 -14.85 31.04
N VAL A 256 -16.51 -15.63 31.08
CA VAL A 256 -17.50 -15.67 29.99
C VAL A 256 -18.49 -14.53 30.17
N VAL A 257 -18.68 -13.71 29.14
CA VAL A 257 -19.66 -12.61 29.10
C VAL A 257 -20.38 -12.67 27.75
N ALA A 258 -21.67 -12.98 27.75
CA ALA A 258 -22.48 -13.15 26.54
C ALA A 258 -21.78 -14.07 25.50
N ASP A 259 -21.49 -15.30 25.93
CA ASP A 259 -20.83 -16.37 25.16
C ASP A 259 -19.42 -16.06 24.61
N ARG A 260 -18.81 -14.96 25.07
CA ARG A 260 -17.44 -14.58 24.72
C ARG A 260 -16.54 -14.62 25.94
N LYS A 261 -15.37 -15.25 25.81
CA LYS A 261 -14.29 -15.14 26.80
C LYS A 261 -13.69 -13.74 26.73
N LYS A 262 -13.78 -13.01 27.85
CA LYS A 262 -13.17 -11.70 28.07
C LYS A 262 -12.16 -11.77 29.19
N PHE A 263 -11.12 -10.96 29.13
CA PHE A 263 -10.18 -10.77 30.23
C PHE A 263 -10.88 -10.13 31.42
N VAL A 264 -10.53 -10.58 32.62
CA VAL A 264 -11.01 -9.96 33.86
C VAL A 264 -10.38 -8.57 34.04
N ASN A 265 -9.10 -8.44 33.72
CA ASN A 265 -8.38 -7.17 33.71
C ASN A 265 -8.70 -6.36 32.45
N ALA A 266 -9.32 -5.19 32.62
CA ALA A 266 -9.69 -4.29 31.52
C ALA A 266 -8.47 -3.81 30.71
N ALA A 267 -7.29 -3.68 31.32
CA ALA A 267 -6.07 -3.29 30.60
C ALA A 267 -5.66 -4.32 29.54
N TYR A 268 -5.98 -5.60 29.74
CA TYR A 268 -5.72 -6.66 28.76
C TYR A 268 -6.69 -6.63 27.58
N GLU A 269 -7.89 -6.07 27.77
CA GLU A 269 -8.80 -5.80 26.66
C GLU A 269 -8.28 -4.69 25.73
N GLY A 270 -7.46 -3.76 26.25
CA GLY A 270 -6.80 -2.73 25.45
C GLY A 270 -5.53 -3.19 24.72
N LYS A 271 -5.05 -4.43 24.95
CA LYS A 271 -3.84 -4.94 24.28
C LYS A 271 -4.10 -5.19 22.80
N ASN A 272 -3.02 -5.09 22.00
CA ASN A 272 -3.08 -5.36 20.57
C ASN A 272 -3.50 -6.82 20.27
N ASP A 273 -3.96 -7.05 19.05
CA ASP A 273 -4.47 -8.34 18.59
C ASP A 273 -3.42 -9.47 18.62
N VAL A 274 -2.15 -9.18 18.28
CA VAL A 274 -1.03 -10.13 18.35
C VAL A 274 -0.76 -10.56 19.80
N TRP A 275 -0.81 -9.64 20.75
CA TRP A 275 -0.68 -9.96 22.18
C TRP A 275 -1.79 -10.93 22.62
N LYS A 276 -3.04 -10.63 22.24
CA LYS A 276 -4.18 -11.49 22.55
C LYS A 276 -4.11 -12.83 21.83
N LEU A 277 -3.55 -12.88 20.62
CA LEU A 277 -3.29 -14.10 19.89
C LEU A 277 -2.29 -14.97 20.66
N CYS A 278 -1.12 -14.42 21.01
CA CYS A 278 -0.11 -15.12 21.79
C CYS A 278 -0.70 -15.68 23.11
N TYR A 279 -1.47 -14.88 23.84
CA TYR A 279 -2.18 -15.36 25.04
C TYR A 279 -3.06 -16.59 24.76
N ARG A 280 -3.87 -16.55 23.69
CA ARG A 280 -4.75 -17.67 23.32
C ARG A 280 -4.01 -18.92 22.85
N MET A 281 -2.82 -18.75 22.27
CA MET A 281 -1.95 -19.86 21.88
C MET A 281 -1.27 -20.50 23.09
N GLY A 282 -1.00 -19.73 24.14
CA GLY A 282 -0.34 -20.19 25.36
C GLY A 282 1.17 -19.97 25.35
N ALA A 283 1.78 -20.25 26.51
CA ALA A 283 3.17 -19.89 26.79
C ALA A 283 4.17 -20.65 25.91
N ALA A 284 4.09 -21.98 25.88
CA ALA A 284 5.03 -22.83 25.15
C ALA A 284 5.15 -22.45 23.65
N PRO A 285 4.05 -22.37 22.87
CA PRO A 285 4.15 -22.00 21.46
C PRO A 285 4.56 -20.53 21.28
N THR A 286 4.13 -19.61 22.14
CA THR A 286 4.54 -18.21 22.05
C THR A 286 6.04 -18.04 22.28
N HIS A 287 6.60 -18.68 23.31
CA HIS A 287 8.03 -18.62 23.59
C HIS A 287 8.85 -19.23 22.46
N ALA A 288 8.40 -20.36 21.89
CA ALA A 288 9.04 -20.95 20.72
C ALA A 288 9.03 -19.99 19.51
N ALA A 289 7.90 -19.32 19.24
CA ALA A 289 7.79 -18.38 18.12
C ALA A 289 8.69 -17.16 18.30
N ARG A 290 8.72 -16.60 19.52
CA ARG A 290 9.60 -15.48 19.87
C ARG A 290 11.08 -15.86 19.77
N ALA A 291 11.47 -17.03 20.27
CA ALA A 291 12.84 -17.53 20.16
C ALA A 291 13.25 -17.71 18.69
N PHE A 292 12.38 -18.32 17.88
CA PHE A 292 12.63 -18.47 16.44
C PHE A 292 12.77 -17.13 15.73
N ALA A 293 11.86 -16.17 15.98
CA ALA A 293 11.93 -14.83 15.39
C ALA A 293 13.22 -14.10 15.78
N GLN A 294 13.64 -14.21 17.05
CA GLN A 294 14.89 -13.62 17.52
C GLN A 294 16.12 -14.25 16.86
N GLN A 295 16.13 -15.57 16.68
CA GLN A 295 17.19 -16.27 15.98
C GLN A 295 17.25 -15.84 14.52
N TRP A 296 16.12 -15.84 13.82
CA TRP A 296 16.09 -15.50 12.40
C TRP A 296 16.51 -14.04 12.15
N LEU A 297 16.12 -13.12 13.03
CA LEU A 297 16.62 -11.75 12.99
C LEU A 297 18.14 -11.65 13.07
N THR A 298 18.79 -12.52 13.85
CA THR A 298 20.26 -12.55 13.93
C THR A 298 20.88 -13.06 12.64
N GLU A 299 20.25 -14.02 11.98
CA GLU A 299 20.71 -14.61 10.70
C GLU A 299 20.45 -13.70 9.49
N LEU A 300 19.52 -12.75 9.59
CA LEU A 300 19.21 -11.77 8.53
C LEU A 300 20.10 -10.54 8.52
N LYS A 301 20.90 -10.34 9.58
CA LYS A 301 21.84 -9.22 9.73
C LYS A 301 23.08 -9.38 8.86
#